data_AF-A0A942EJX2-F1
#
_entry.id   AF-A0A942EJX2-F1
#
_cell.length_a   1.000
_cell.length_b   1.000
_cell.length_c   1.000
_cell.angle_alpha   90.00
_cell.angle_beta   90.00
_cell.angle_gamma   90.00
#
_symmetry.space_group_name_H-M   'P 1'
#
loop_
_entity.id
_entity.type
_entity.pdbx_description
1 polymer ?
#
loop_
_entity_poly.entity_id
_entity_poly.type
_entity_poly.pdbx_seq_one_letter_code
_entity_poly.pdbx_strand_id
1 'polypeptide(L)'
;MSQGGSYSVAAGTGFIDTVTGNAGGAVGPDGSDNLNLLGSGSVSVTGNPGANTLTISVSGTGLNWSVIGASQALVVNNGYFCTGGGALSLALPAASVVGDTIEIVLDGSTSWTITQPNAATQIRIASFQTTLGVGGSLASSAQGDTVKLICESINARWVVASMIGSITVV
;
A
#
# COMPACT_ATOMS: atom_id res chain seq x y z
N MET A 1 -5.96 1.67 -68.62
CA MET A 1 -6.81 2.25 -67.56
C MET A 1 -6.02 2.17 -66.26
N SER A 2 -5.20 3.17 -65.98
CA SER A 2 -4.56 3.31 -64.67
C SER A 2 -5.60 3.86 -63.71
N GLN A 3 -5.97 3.11 -62.69
CA GLN A 3 -6.54 3.71 -61.49
C GLN A 3 -5.64 3.24 -60.34
N GLY A 4 -4.66 4.09 -60.00
CA GLY A 4 -3.94 3.97 -58.75
C GLY A 4 -4.95 4.08 -57.63
N GLY A 5 -5.10 3.01 -56.85
CA GLY A 5 -5.87 3.02 -55.63
C GLY A 5 -5.20 3.96 -54.65
N SER A 6 -5.72 5.17 -54.50
CA SER A 6 -5.34 6.06 -53.42
C SER A 6 -5.93 5.49 -52.12
N TYR A 7 -5.08 4.90 -51.29
CA TYR A 7 -5.42 4.57 -49.91
C TYR A 7 -5.51 5.88 -49.11
N SER A 8 -6.70 6.46 -49.09
CA SER A 8 -7.01 7.61 -48.22
C SER A 8 -7.53 7.07 -46.89
N VAL A 9 -6.68 7.03 -45.86
CA VAL A 9 -7.19 7.03 -44.48
C VAL A 9 -7.71 8.43 -44.19
N ALA A 10 -8.98 8.52 -43.78
CA ALA A 10 -9.62 9.78 -43.46
C ALA A 10 -8.78 10.57 -42.45
N ALA A 11 -8.51 11.83 -42.74
CA ALA A 11 -7.81 12.74 -41.84
C ALA A 11 -8.61 12.86 -40.53
N GLY A 12 -8.13 12.22 -39.46
CA GLY A 12 -8.74 12.27 -38.13
C GLY A 12 -8.62 11.01 -37.27
N THR A 13 -8.29 9.84 -37.84
CA THR A 13 -8.12 8.59 -37.08
C THR A 13 -6.71 8.04 -37.26
N GLY A 14 -5.76 8.52 -36.45
CA GLY A 14 -4.43 7.94 -36.42
C GLY A 14 -4.50 6.54 -35.80
N PHE A 15 -4.25 5.50 -36.60
CA PHE A 15 -3.94 4.19 -36.04
C PHE A 15 -2.62 4.32 -35.28
N ILE A 16 -2.57 3.80 -34.06
CA ILE A 16 -1.30 3.60 -33.37
C ILE A 16 -0.63 2.42 -34.06
N ASP A 17 0.35 2.70 -34.91
CA ASP A 17 1.10 1.66 -35.61
C ASP A 17 2.05 0.94 -34.65
N THR A 18 2.79 1.69 -33.84
CA THR A 18 3.59 1.15 -32.74
C THR A 18 3.66 2.11 -31.54
N VAL A 19 3.94 1.56 -30.35
CA VAL A 19 4.41 2.32 -29.18
C VAL A 19 5.79 1.80 -28.81
N THR A 20 6.71 2.71 -28.50
CA THR A 20 8.08 2.35 -28.08
C THR A 20 8.28 2.81 -26.63
N GLY A 21 8.73 1.88 -25.78
CA GLY A 21 9.15 2.19 -24.41
C GLY A 21 10.58 2.74 -24.35
N ASN A 22 11.05 3.02 -23.14
CA ASN A 22 12.45 3.41 -22.90
C ASN A 22 13.47 2.28 -23.17
N ALA A 23 13.00 1.04 -23.33
CA ALA A 23 13.77 -0.15 -23.69
C ALA A 23 12.88 -1.13 -24.50
N GLY A 24 13.46 -2.18 -25.08
CA GLY A 24 12.70 -3.31 -25.68
C GLY A 24 12.23 -3.14 -27.13
N GLY A 25 12.50 -1.99 -27.77
CA GLY A 25 12.11 -1.73 -29.16
C GLY A 25 10.63 -1.34 -29.32
N ALA A 26 10.21 -1.15 -30.57
CA ALA A 26 8.83 -0.79 -30.91
C ALA A 26 7.89 -2.00 -30.82
N VAL A 27 6.70 -1.80 -30.26
CA VAL A 27 5.65 -2.83 -30.12
C VAL A 27 4.45 -2.44 -30.96
N GLY A 28 4.05 -3.29 -31.91
CA GLY A 28 2.84 -3.13 -32.73
C GLY A 28 1.60 -3.81 -32.13
N PRO A 29 0.40 -3.56 -32.69
CA PRO A 29 -0.83 -4.20 -32.23
C PRO A 29 -0.82 -5.72 -32.47
N ASP A 30 -1.62 -6.44 -31.69
CA ASP A 30 -1.87 -7.87 -31.85
C ASP A 30 -2.83 -8.16 -33.03
N GLY A 31 -3.14 -9.44 -33.26
CA GLY A 31 -4.03 -9.86 -34.36
C GLY A 31 -5.50 -9.43 -34.21
N SER A 32 -5.85 -8.72 -33.13
CA SER A 32 -7.17 -8.11 -32.91
C SER A 32 -7.10 -6.58 -32.91
N ASP A 33 -6.03 -6.01 -33.48
CA ASP A 33 -5.76 -4.58 -33.57
C ASP A 33 -5.64 -3.89 -32.20
N ASN A 34 -5.33 -4.65 -31.15
CA ASN A 34 -5.11 -4.10 -29.80
C ASN A 34 -3.63 -4.01 -29.47
N LEU A 35 -3.23 -2.90 -28.86
CA LEU A 35 -1.97 -2.82 -28.14
C LEU A 35 -2.24 -2.83 -26.63
N ASN A 36 -1.92 -3.95 -25.97
CA ASN A 36 -2.18 -4.12 -24.55
C ASN A 36 -1.10 -3.44 -23.70
N LEU A 37 -1.50 -2.46 -22.88
CA LEU A 37 -0.66 -1.94 -21.80
C LEU A 37 -1.00 -2.68 -20.51
N LEU A 38 -0.18 -3.67 -20.17
CA LEU A 38 -0.39 -4.51 -18.99
C LEU A 38 0.51 -4.05 -17.84
N GLY A 39 -0.11 -3.80 -16.69
CA GLY A 39 0.61 -3.65 -15.44
C GLY A 39 1.18 -4.98 -14.97
N SER A 40 2.27 -4.93 -14.20
CA SER A 40 2.81 -6.10 -13.50
C SER A 40 3.18 -5.74 -12.07
N GLY A 41 3.11 -6.72 -11.15
CA GLY A 41 3.33 -6.50 -9.73
C GLY A 41 2.45 -5.39 -9.16
N SER A 42 3.10 -4.35 -8.64
CA SER A 42 2.51 -3.14 -8.05
C SER A 42 1.82 -2.20 -9.03
N VAL A 43 2.02 -2.37 -10.34
CA VAL A 43 1.47 -1.48 -11.35
C VAL A 43 0.15 -2.04 -11.85
N SER A 44 -0.91 -1.24 -11.79
CA SER A 44 -2.16 -1.53 -12.49
C SER A 44 -2.37 -0.54 -13.64
N VAL A 45 -2.89 -1.05 -14.74
CA VAL A 45 -3.30 -0.24 -15.90
C VAL A 45 -4.77 -0.53 -16.13
N THR A 46 -5.62 0.48 -16.00
CA THR A 46 -7.08 0.32 -16.12
C THR A 46 -7.61 1.23 -17.22
N GLY A 47 -8.32 0.64 -18.19
CA GLY A 47 -8.99 1.38 -19.25
C GLY A 47 -10.36 1.90 -18.80
N ASN A 48 -10.68 3.13 -19.19
CA ASN A 48 -12.03 3.68 -19.18
C ASN A 48 -12.43 4.06 -20.61
N PRO A 49 -13.05 3.13 -21.36
CA PRO A 49 -13.47 3.39 -22.74
C PRO A 49 -14.42 4.57 -22.88
N GLY A 50 -15.28 4.83 -21.88
CA GLY A 50 -16.24 5.93 -21.92
C GLY A 50 -15.60 7.32 -21.81
N ALA A 51 -14.37 7.41 -21.28
CA ALA A 51 -13.60 8.65 -21.19
C ALA A 51 -12.37 8.67 -22.11
N ASN A 52 -12.13 7.59 -22.87
CA ASN A 52 -10.92 7.40 -23.68
C ASN A 52 -9.62 7.56 -22.87
N THR A 53 -9.59 7.06 -21.62
CA THR A 53 -8.41 7.14 -20.76
C THR A 53 -7.89 5.76 -20.36
N LEU A 54 -6.57 5.70 -20.15
CA LEU A 54 -5.92 4.65 -19.37
C LEU A 54 -5.37 5.30 -18.11
N THR A 55 -5.74 4.75 -16.94
CA THR A 55 -5.16 5.14 -15.67
C THR A 55 -4.08 4.14 -15.31
N ILE A 56 -2.85 4.63 -15.15
CA ILE A 56 -1.74 3.84 -14.61
C ILE A 56 -1.61 4.21 -13.15
N SER A 57 -1.72 3.23 -12.25
CA SER A 57 -1.51 3.43 -10.82
C SER A 57 -0.42 2.48 -10.32
N VAL A 58 0.30 2.91 -9.30
CA VAL A 58 1.34 2.11 -8.64
C VAL A 58 0.99 2.01 -7.17
N SER A 59 0.93 0.79 -6.63
CA SER A 59 0.72 0.51 -5.22
C SER A 59 1.92 -0.27 -4.66
N GLY A 60 2.49 0.13 -3.52
CA GLY A 60 3.59 -0.61 -2.89
C GLY A 60 5.01 -0.18 -3.27
N THR A 61 5.25 1.07 -3.66
CA THR A 61 6.61 1.67 -3.73
C THR A 61 7.15 2.09 -2.35
N GLY A 62 6.38 1.87 -1.29
CA GLY A 62 6.66 2.24 0.09
C GLY A 62 5.36 2.22 0.90
N LEU A 63 5.42 2.69 2.14
CA LEU A 63 4.21 2.89 2.94
C LEU A 63 3.42 4.10 2.42
N ASN A 64 2.10 3.98 2.37
CA ASN A 64 1.22 5.13 2.16
C ASN A 64 1.06 5.90 3.48
N TRP A 65 1.64 7.10 3.58
CA TRP A 65 1.67 7.88 4.83
C TRP A 65 0.44 8.77 4.99
N SER A 66 -0.11 8.81 6.20
CA SER A 66 -1.23 9.68 6.56
C SER A 66 -1.05 10.30 7.94
N VAL A 67 -1.70 11.45 8.16
CA VAL A 67 -1.80 12.12 9.46
C VAL A 67 -3.16 11.80 10.06
N ILE A 68 -3.19 11.34 11.31
CA ILE A 68 -4.41 10.88 11.97
C ILE A 68 -4.64 11.57 13.30
N GLY A 69 -5.91 11.93 13.55
CA GLY A 69 -6.35 12.61 14.76
C GLY A 69 -7.31 11.80 15.63
N ALA A 70 -7.65 10.59 15.23
CA ALA A 70 -8.64 9.74 15.91
C ALA A 70 -8.23 8.27 15.89
N SER A 71 -8.73 7.52 16.88
CA SER A 71 -8.61 6.06 16.97
C SER A 71 -9.25 5.39 15.77
N GLN A 72 -8.58 4.38 15.21
CA GLN A 72 -9.06 3.66 14.03
C GLN A 72 -8.41 2.28 13.89
N ALA A 73 -8.90 1.48 12.94
CA ALA A 73 -8.17 0.31 12.46
C ALA A 73 -7.04 0.76 11.52
N LEU A 74 -5.87 0.16 11.70
CA LEU A 74 -4.72 0.32 10.82
C LEU A 74 -4.95 -0.47 9.54
N VAL A 75 -4.35 0.00 8.46
CA VAL A 75 -4.39 -0.63 7.14
C VAL A 75 -2.99 -1.12 6.80
N VAL A 76 -2.89 -2.34 6.26
CA VAL A 76 -1.62 -2.90 5.80
C VAL A 76 -0.94 -1.98 4.78
N ASN A 77 0.38 -1.91 4.80
CA ASN A 77 1.21 -1.12 3.89
C ASN A 77 0.98 0.41 3.99
N ASN A 78 0.64 0.89 5.19
CA ASN A 78 0.45 2.31 5.50
C ASN A 78 1.36 2.77 6.64
N GLY A 79 1.64 4.08 6.64
CA GLY A 79 2.35 4.79 7.71
C GLY A 79 1.46 5.86 8.34
N TYR A 80 1.63 6.12 9.63
CA TYR A 80 0.76 7.02 10.40
C TYR A 80 1.55 7.98 11.28
N PHE A 81 1.27 9.27 11.15
CA PHE A 81 1.63 10.29 12.13
C PHE A 81 0.43 10.56 13.05
N CYS A 82 0.59 10.34 14.35
CA CYS A 82 -0.46 10.50 15.36
C CYS A 82 -0.43 11.91 15.95
N THR A 83 -1.39 12.77 15.56
CA THR A 83 -1.38 14.22 15.88
C THR A 83 -2.66 14.71 16.58
N GLY A 84 -3.50 13.80 17.09
CA GLY A 84 -4.86 14.09 17.57
C GLY A 84 -4.97 14.80 18.93
N GLY A 85 -3.86 15.19 19.56
CA GLY A 85 -3.81 15.80 20.90
C GLY A 85 -4.08 14.82 22.05
N GLY A 86 -5.01 13.87 21.89
CA GLY A 86 -5.33 12.82 22.86
C GLY A 86 -4.61 11.49 22.62
N ALA A 87 -4.87 10.51 23.49
CA ALA A 87 -4.43 9.13 23.32
C ALA A 87 -5.23 8.44 22.20
N LEU A 88 -4.54 7.76 21.29
CA LEU A 88 -5.16 7.04 20.17
C LEU A 88 -5.08 5.52 20.38
N SER A 89 -6.18 4.83 20.12
CA SER A 89 -6.23 3.36 20.07
C SER A 89 -6.27 2.92 18.61
N LEU A 90 -5.24 2.20 18.19
CA LEU A 90 -4.98 1.81 16.81
C LEU A 90 -5.06 0.28 16.68
N ALA A 91 -6.17 -0.25 16.16
CA ALA A 91 -6.33 -1.70 16.04
C ALA A 91 -5.52 -2.23 14.85
N LEU A 92 -4.75 -3.31 15.02
CA LEU A 92 -4.10 -3.99 13.90
C LEU A 92 -5.13 -4.52 12.89
N PRO A 93 -4.75 -4.69 11.62
CA PRO A 93 -5.64 -5.26 10.61
C PRO A 93 -6.10 -6.68 10.98
N ALA A 94 -7.40 -6.96 10.85
CA ALA A 94 -7.94 -8.30 11.02
C ALA A 94 -7.47 -9.27 9.93
N ALA A 95 -7.14 -8.73 8.74
CA ALA A 95 -6.56 -9.45 7.62
C ALA A 95 -5.14 -8.93 7.34
N SER A 96 -4.16 -9.82 7.32
CA SER A 96 -2.77 -9.54 6.97
C SER A 96 -2.10 -10.80 6.41
N VAL A 97 -1.16 -10.59 5.50
CA VAL A 97 -0.31 -11.64 4.93
C VAL A 97 1.15 -11.38 5.26
N VAL A 98 1.99 -12.41 5.13
CA VAL A 98 3.43 -12.29 5.40
C VAL A 98 4.03 -11.17 4.55
N GLY A 99 4.75 -10.26 5.20
CA GLY A 99 5.40 -9.11 4.55
C GLY A 99 4.61 -7.80 4.61
N ASP A 100 3.32 -7.82 4.97
CA ASP A 100 2.56 -6.59 5.20
C ASP A 100 3.25 -5.73 6.27
N THR A 101 3.38 -4.44 6.00
CA THR A 101 4.14 -3.50 6.85
C THR A 101 3.27 -2.37 7.35
N ILE A 102 3.43 -1.96 8.61
CA ILE A 102 2.80 -0.77 9.18
C ILE A 102 3.85 0.04 9.94
N GLU A 103 3.81 1.36 9.85
CA GLU A 103 4.69 2.23 10.64
C GLU A 103 3.89 3.33 11.33
N ILE A 104 4.21 3.59 12.59
CA ILE A 104 3.45 4.52 13.43
C ILE A 104 4.44 5.40 14.18
N VAL A 105 4.18 6.70 14.17
CA VAL A 105 5.00 7.75 14.81
C VAL A 105 4.11 8.56 15.75
N LEU A 106 4.56 8.77 16.99
CA LEU A 106 3.90 9.71 17.90
C LEU A 106 4.35 11.16 17.59
N ASP A 107 3.44 11.99 17.08
CA ASP A 107 3.76 13.36 16.61
C ASP A 107 2.70 14.39 17.01
N GLY A 108 2.23 14.34 18.27
CA GLY A 108 1.37 15.39 18.85
C GLY A 108 0.09 14.88 19.49
N SER A 109 -0.24 13.60 19.30
CA SER A 109 -1.11 12.86 20.21
C SER A 109 -0.45 12.68 21.58
N THR A 110 -1.23 12.43 22.63
CA THR A 110 -0.68 12.09 23.95
C THR A 110 0.05 10.74 23.93
N SER A 111 -0.52 9.78 23.20
CA SER A 111 0.06 8.46 22.96
C SER A 111 -0.62 7.80 21.77
N TRP A 112 -0.01 6.74 21.24
CA TRP A 112 -0.69 5.71 20.47
C TRP A 112 -0.61 4.39 21.24
N THR A 113 -1.65 3.57 21.13
CA THR A 113 -1.71 2.20 21.63
C THR A 113 -2.15 1.29 20.48
N ILE A 114 -1.32 0.34 20.10
CA ILE A 114 -1.62 -0.67 19.09
C ILE A 114 -2.31 -1.85 19.76
N THR A 115 -3.55 -2.17 19.35
CA THR A 115 -4.35 -3.27 19.91
C THR A 115 -4.49 -4.43 18.92
N GLN A 116 -4.73 -5.63 19.45
CA GLN A 116 -4.86 -6.85 18.65
C GLN A 116 -6.32 -7.12 18.27
N PRO A 117 -6.61 -7.51 17.01
CA PRO A 117 -7.98 -7.56 16.48
C PRO A 117 -8.69 -8.87 16.81
N ASN A 118 -7.95 -9.94 17.14
CA ASN A 118 -8.52 -11.27 17.37
C ASN A 118 -7.69 -12.04 18.40
N ALA A 119 -8.24 -13.16 18.88
CA ALA A 119 -7.62 -14.00 19.91
C ALA A 119 -6.34 -14.74 19.47
N ALA A 120 -6.04 -14.78 18.16
CA ALA A 120 -4.89 -15.47 17.60
C ALA A 120 -3.72 -14.54 17.26
N THR A 121 -3.92 -13.22 17.35
CA THR A 121 -2.88 -12.24 17.01
C THR A 121 -1.92 -12.04 18.19
N GLN A 122 -0.64 -11.87 17.89
CA GLN A 122 0.39 -11.49 18.87
C GLN A 122 1.42 -10.54 18.23
N ILE A 123 2.04 -9.68 19.03
CA ILE A 123 3.14 -8.82 18.58
C ILE A 123 4.42 -9.20 19.32
N ARG A 124 5.50 -9.43 18.58
CA ARG A 124 6.85 -9.70 19.11
C ARG A 124 7.71 -8.44 18.98
N ILE A 125 8.38 -8.07 20.07
CA ILE A 125 9.28 -6.92 20.13
C ILE A 125 10.56 -7.33 20.86
N ALA A 126 11.67 -7.43 20.11
CA ALA A 126 12.91 -8.04 20.59
C ALA A 126 12.65 -9.40 21.27
N SER A 127 12.99 -9.53 22.57
CA SER A 127 12.76 -10.72 23.39
C SER A 127 11.39 -10.78 24.08
N PHE A 128 10.59 -9.72 23.96
CA PHE A 128 9.26 -9.64 24.57
C PHE A 128 8.18 -9.99 23.56
N GLN A 129 7.04 -10.43 24.08
CA GLN A 129 5.82 -10.62 23.32
C GLN A 129 4.69 -10.05 24.14
N THR A 130 3.74 -9.41 23.46
CA THR A 130 2.46 -9.05 24.06
C THR A 130 1.71 -10.30 24.51
N THR A 131 0.77 -10.14 25.42
CA THR A 131 -0.27 -11.14 25.68
C THR A 131 -0.92 -11.56 24.34
N LEU A 132 -1.20 -12.85 24.19
CA LEU A 132 -1.86 -13.38 22.99
C LEU A 132 -3.34 -12.95 23.00
N GLY A 133 -3.80 -12.36 21.91
CA GLY A 133 -5.20 -12.01 21.71
C GLY A 133 -5.57 -10.60 22.19
N VAL A 134 -6.87 -10.27 22.12
CA VAL A 134 -7.40 -8.89 22.29
C VAL A 134 -6.96 -8.09 23.54
N GLY A 135 -6.38 -8.73 24.56
CA GLY A 135 -5.78 -8.06 25.71
C GLY A 135 -4.34 -7.57 25.51
N GLY A 136 -3.64 -8.04 24.47
CA GLY A 136 -2.26 -7.67 24.17
C GLY A 136 -2.15 -6.32 23.44
N SER A 137 -1.11 -5.55 23.76
CA SER A 137 -0.87 -4.25 23.12
C SER A 137 0.57 -3.76 23.18
N LEU A 138 0.90 -2.84 22.28
CA LEU A 138 2.07 -1.97 22.38
C LEU A 138 1.61 -0.53 22.58
N ALA A 139 2.29 0.26 23.41
CA ALA A 139 1.99 1.69 23.51
C ALA A 139 3.24 2.57 23.57
N SER A 140 3.16 3.75 22.99
CA SER A 140 4.17 4.80 23.16
C SER A 140 4.14 5.39 24.57
N SER A 141 5.28 5.83 25.06
CA SER A 141 5.44 6.56 26.32
C SER A 141 5.92 8.01 26.15
N ALA A 142 6.46 8.39 24.99
CA ALA A 142 7.00 9.72 24.73
C ALA A 142 6.86 10.15 23.27
N GLN A 143 6.87 11.48 23.05
CA GLN A 143 6.87 12.08 21.72
C GLN A 143 8.05 11.56 20.88
N GLY A 144 7.81 11.29 19.59
CA GLY A 144 8.79 10.71 18.67
C GLY A 144 8.89 9.18 18.75
N ASP A 145 8.21 8.53 19.70
CA ASP A 145 8.15 7.06 19.75
C ASP A 145 7.60 6.51 18.44
N THR A 146 8.38 5.63 17.83
CA THR A 146 8.12 5.09 16.50
C THR A 146 8.28 3.58 16.49
N VAL A 147 7.36 2.88 15.84
CA VAL A 147 7.48 1.44 15.58
C VAL A 147 7.16 1.11 14.13
N LYS A 148 7.97 0.21 13.55
CA LYS A 148 7.71 -0.44 12.27
C LYS A 148 7.40 -1.90 12.50
N LEU A 149 6.20 -2.32 12.11
CA LEU A 149 5.68 -3.67 12.23
C LEU A 149 5.72 -4.37 10.88
N ILE A 150 6.09 -5.65 10.86
CA ILE A 150 6.00 -6.53 9.70
C ILE A 150 5.20 -7.78 10.10
N CYS A 151 4.24 -8.19 9.28
CA CYS A 151 3.51 -9.44 9.48
C CYS A 151 4.43 -10.63 9.16
N GLU A 152 4.65 -11.50 10.16
CA GLU A 152 5.50 -12.70 10.09
C GLU A 152 4.67 -13.96 9.80
N SER A 153 3.40 -13.98 10.20
CA SER A 153 2.47 -15.07 9.90
C SER A 153 1.05 -14.53 9.70
N ILE A 154 0.38 -15.07 8.66
CA ILE A 154 -0.96 -14.66 8.22
C ILE A 154 -1.90 -14.53 9.41
N ASN A 155 -2.46 -13.34 9.60
CA ASN A 155 -3.47 -13.01 10.63
C ASN A 155 -3.08 -13.34 12.09
N ALA A 156 -1.82 -13.67 12.37
CA ALA A 156 -1.44 -14.30 13.64
C ALA A 156 -0.24 -13.63 14.32
N ARG A 157 0.79 -13.18 13.61
CA ARG A 157 1.96 -12.59 14.26
C ARG A 157 2.54 -11.41 13.51
N TRP A 158 2.78 -10.34 14.27
CA TRP A 158 3.55 -9.17 13.84
C TRP A 158 4.88 -9.11 14.60
N VAL A 159 5.94 -8.67 13.93
CA VAL A 159 7.24 -8.39 14.54
C VAL A 159 7.56 -6.92 14.42
N VAL A 160 8.03 -6.31 15.50
CA VAL A 160 8.64 -4.96 15.46
C VAL A 160 10.01 -5.10 14.81
N ALA A 161 10.11 -4.66 13.56
CA ALA A 161 11.34 -4.71 12.77
C ALA A 161 12.32 -3.58 13.13
N SER A 162 11.79 -2.42 13.48
CA SER A 162 12.57 -1.30 14.02
C SER A 162 11.72 -0.47 14.97
N MET A 163 12.37 0.14 15.95
CA MET A 163 11.74 1.08 16.87
C MET A 163 12.72 2.16 17.32
N ILE A 164 12.18 3.33 17.63
CA ILE A 164 12.87 4.43 18.30
C ILE A 164 12.03 4.83 19.50
N GLY A 165 12.68 5.13 20.62
CA GLY A 165 12.02 5.56 21.84
C GLY A 165 11.67 4.42 22.79
N SER A 166 10.67 4.64 23.65
CA SER A 166 10.34 3.73 24.76
C SER A 166 8.93 3.16 24.62
N ILE A 167 8.83 1.87 24.34
CA ILE A 167 7.55 1.19 24.06
C ILE A 167 7.15 0.30 25.24
N THR A 168 5.93 0.44 25.72
CA THR A 168 5.35 -0.46 26.72
C THR A 168 4.70 -1.66 26.04
N VAL A 169 4.75 -2.81 26.70
CA VAL A 169 4.28 -4.10 26.17
C VAL A 169 3.33 -4.71 27.19
N VAL A 170 2.14 -5.11 26.72
CA VAL A 170 1.12 -5.82 27.51
C VAL A 170 0.76 -7.12 26.81
#